data_AF-A0A1M3PQ45-F1
#
_entry.id   AF-A0A1M3PQ45-F1
#
_cell.length_a   1.000
_cell.length_b   1.000
_cell.length_c   1.000
_cell.angle_alpha   90.00
_cell.angle_beta   90.00
_cell.angle_gamma   90.00
#
_symmetry.space_group_name_H-M   'P 1'
#
loop_
_entity.id
_entity.type
_entity.pdbx_description
1 polymer ?
#
loop_
_entity_poly.entity_id
_entity_poly.type
_entity_poly.pdbx_seq_one_letter_code
_entity_poly.pdbx_strand_id
1 'polypeptide(L)'
;MSIATINLGDRVRDKITGVEGIVIGITDWLTACRHIGVKREGVDKDGKPWEMMWFDEPNVTVIQPGVYAPAQPDPATGLKAGGPIPNGR
;
A
#
# COMPACT_ATOMS: atom_id res chain seq x y z
N MET A 1 -10.25 21.43 -0.96
CA MET A 1 -9.83 20.09 -1.39
C MET A 1 -9.76 19.23 -0.15
N SER A 2 -10.68 18.28 0.00
CA SER A 2 -10.61 17.31 1.08
C SER A 2 -9.28 16.55 0.95
N ILE A 3 -8.47 16.56 1.99
CA ILE A 3 -7.30 15.67 2.08
C ILE A 3 -7.91 14.28 2.23
N ALA A 4 -8.00 13.54 1.12
CA ALA A 4 -8.41 12.14 1.18
C ALA A 4 -7.30 11.39 1.92
N THR A 5 -7.63 10.80 3.07
CA THR A 5 -6.71 9.94 3.81
C THR A 5 -6.23 8.81 2.90
N ILE A 6 -4.92 8.69 2.72
CA ILE A 6 -4.31 7.61 1.93
C ILE A 6 -4.34 6.32 2.76
N ASN A 7 -4.92 5.26 2.20
CA ASN A 7 -5.02 3.95 2.81
C ASN A 7 -4.28 2.88 1.98
N LEU A 8 -4.00 1.74 2.62
CA LEU A 8 -3.50 0.56 1.92
C LEU A 8 -4.52 0.09 0.88
N GLY A 9 -4.04 -0.34 -0.29
CA GLY A 9 -4.89 -0.80 -1.39
C GLY A 9 -5.43 0.29 -2.31
N ASP A 10 -5.23 1.56 -1.96
CA ASP A 10 -5.57 2.69 -2.82
C ASP A 10 -4.62 2.76 -4.02
N ARG A 11 -5.15 3.19 -5.17
CA ARG A 11 -4.33 3.61 -6.30
C ARG A 11 -4.02 5.09 -6.17
N VAL A 12 -2.73 5.40 -6.25
CA VAL A 12 -2.21 6.76 -6.05
C VAL A 12 -1.26 7.17 -7.17
N ARG A 13 -1.07 8.49 -7.29
CA ARG A 13 -0.08 9.13 -8.15
C ARG A 13 0.84 10.02 -7.35
N ASP A 14 2.13 9.93 -7.59
CA ASP A 14 3.10 10.93 -7.13
C ASP A 14 3.05 12.18 -8.02
N LYS A 15 2.92 13.36 -7.41
CA LYS A 15 2.78 14.65 -8.11
C LYS A 15 4.08 15.14 -8.75
N ILE A 16 5.23 14.65 -8.30
CA ILE A 16 6.55 15.11 -8.78
C ILE A 16 6.99 14.27 -9.98
N THR A 17 7.01 12.95 -9.84
CA THR A 17 7.50 12.01 -10.86
C THR A 17 6.39 11.54 -11.81
N GLY A 18 5.13 11.67 -11.41
CA GLY A 18 3.98 11.19 -12.17
C GLY A 18 3.77 9.67 -12.10
N VAL A 19 4.56 8.95 -11.29
CA VAL A 19 4.43 7.50 -11.08
C VAL A 19 3.07 7.17 -10.47
N GLU A 20 2.39 6.18 -11.05
CA GLU A 20 1.12 5.64 -10.57
C GLU A 20 1.29 4.19 -10.10
N GLY A 21 0.61 3.83 -9.02
CA GLY A 21 0.64 2.46 -8.49
C GLY A 21 -0.28 2.27 -7.30
N ILE A 22 -0.14 1.13 -6.65
CA ILE A 22 -0.94 0.71 -5.49
C ILE A 22 -0.16 0.94 -4.21
N VAL A 23 -0.81 1.50 -3.20
CA VAL A 23 -0.26 1.64 -1.86
C VAL A 23 -0.21 0.28 -1.18
N ILE A 24 0.99 -0.22 -0.93
CA ILE A 24 1.23 -1.53 -0.28
C ILE A 24 1.92 -1.42 1.08
N GLY A 25 2.39 -0.23 1.44
CA GLY A 25 2.97 0.04 2.75
C GLY A 25 2.75 1.49 3.17
N ILE A 26 2.57 1.69 4.46
CA ILE A 26 2.53 3.01 5.10
C ILE A 26 3.45 2.92 6.30
N THR A 27 4.40 3.84 6.38
CA THR A 27 5.36 3.91 7.48
C THR A 27 5.18 5.23 8.20
N ASP A 28 4.87 5.14 9.49
CA ASP A 28 4.89 6.27 10.42
C ASP A 28 6.29 6.37 11.04
N TRP A 29 7.03 7.41 10.69
CA TRP A 29 8.34 7.67 11.31
C TRP A 29 8.19 8.37 12.67
N LEU A 30 9.21 8.22 13.52
CA LEU A 30 9.26 8.83 14.86
C LEU A 30 8.94 10.33 14.86
N THR A 31 9.30 11.05 13.80
CA THR A 31 9.06 12.49 13.62
C THR A 31 7.77 12.81 12.85
N ALA A 32 6.80 11.89 12.84
CA ALA A 32 5.45 12.08 12.28
C ALA A 32 5.35 12.38 10.78
N CYS A 33 6.38 12.07 9.97
CA CYS A 33 6.22 12.05 8.52
C CYS A 33 5.71 10.67 8.08
N ARG A 34 4.57 10.64 7.40
CA ARG A 34 4.03 9.42 6.78
C ARG A 34 4.68 9.21 5.42
N HIS A 35 5.29 8.05 5.24
CA HIS A 35 5.82 7.62 3.95
C HIS A 35 4.90 6.58 3.34
N ILE A 36 4.56 6.81 2.08
CA ILE A 36 3.65 6.00 1.29
C ILE A 36 4.47 5.13 0.35
N GLY A 37 4.35 3.83 0.56
CA GLY A 37 5.01 2.81 -0.20
C GLY A 37 4.15 2.34 -1.36
N VAL A 38 4.56 2.64 -2.58
CA VAL A 38 3.80 2.42 -3.80
C VAL A 38 4.50 1.39 -4.68
N LYS A 39 3.75 0.40 -5.16
CA LYS A 39 4.22 -0.55 -6.17
C LYS A 39 3.43 -0.37 -7.46
N ARG A 40 4.16 -0.24 -8.57
CA ARG A 40 3.55 -0.16 -9.90
C ARG A 40 2.94 -1.50 -10.27
N GLU A 41 1.85 -1.45 -11.03
CA GLU A 41 1.24 -2.66 -11.60
C GLU A 41 2.05 -3.21 -12.77
N GLY A 42 1.93 -4.51 -13.00
CA GLY A 42 2.64 -5.22 -14.07
C GLY A 42 4.10 -5.51 -13.74
N VAL A 43 4.90 -5.65 -14.81
CA VAL A 43 6.32 -6.00 -14.76
C VAL A 43 7.13 -4.99 -15.59
N ASP A 44 8.44 -4.98 -15.36
CA ASP A 44 9.38 -4.21 -16.16
C ASP A 44 9.59 -4.83 -17.55
N LYS A 45 10.43 -4.18 -18.35
CA LYS A 45 10.81 -4.64 -19.70
C LYS A 45 11.47 -6.03 -19.72
N ASP A 46 12.03 -6.47 -18.59
CA ASP A 46 12.72 -7.74 -18.44
C ASP A 46 11.81 -8.80 -17.78
N GLY A 47 10.51 -8.49 -17.60
CA GLY A 47 9.51 -9.37 -17.01
C GLY A 47 9.58 -9.46 -15.48
N LYS A 48 10.36 -8.60 -14.82
CA LYS A 48 10.49 -8.60 -13.36
C LYS A 48 9.43 -7.73 -12.72
N PRO A 49 8.88 -8.12 -11.56
CA PRO A 49 7.99 -7.23 -10.80
C PRO A 49 8.67 -5.90 -10.49
N TRP A 50 7.92 -4.81 -10.54
CA TRP A 50 8.43 -3.52 -10.11
C TRP A 50 8.79 -3.54 -8.62
N GLU A 51 9.91 -2.92 -8.29
CA GLU A 51 10.26 -2.65 -6.90
C GLU A 51 9.31 -1.63 -6.28
N MET A 52 9.20 -1.72 -4.96
CA MET A 52 8.43 -0.77 -4.17
C MET A 52 9.21 0.55 -4.04
N MET A 53 8.51 1.66 -4.25
CA MET A 53 9.07 3.01 -4.10
C MET A 53 8.39 3.74 -2.96
N TRP A 54 9.14 4.61 -2.29
CA TRP A 54 8.63 5.39 -1.16
C TRP A 54 8.50 6.85 -1.54
N PHE A 55 7.37 7.43 -1.19
CA PHE A 55 7.04 8.83 -1.42
C PHE A 55 6.54 9.46 -0.13
N ASP A 56 6.74 10.76 0.04
CA ASP A 56 6.17 11.50 1.16
C ASP A 56 4.67 11.69 0.94
N GLU A 57 3.85 11.46 1.96
CA GLU A 57 2.39 11.66 1.90
C GLU A 57 1.93 12.96 1.21
N PRO A 58 2.48 14.15 1.50
CA PRO A 58 2.03 15.39 0.85
C PRO A 58 2.25 15.41 -0.66
N ASN A 59 3.16 14.59 -1.20
CA ASN A 59 3.46 14.51 -2.63
C ASN A 59 2.55 13.52 -3.37
N VAL A 60 1.80 12.70 -2.65
CA VAL A 60 0.95 11.66 -3.23
C VAL A 60 -0.50 12.13 -3.33
N THR A 61 -1.24 11.64 -4.32
CA THR A 61 -2.68 11.90 -4.48
C THR A 61 -3.42 10.63 -4.83
N VAL A 62 -4.54 10.39 -4.15
CA VAL A 62 -5.42 9.24 -4.44
C VAL A 62 -6.13 9.46 -5.77
N ILE A 63 -5.94 8.51 -6.69
CA ILE A 63 -6.65 8.47 -7.97
C ILE A 63 -7.93 7.65 -7.82
N GLN A 64 -7.81 6.49 -7.17
CA GLN A 64 -8.91 5.56 -6.98
C GLN A 64 -8.75 4.85 -5.63
N PRO A 65 -9.70 4.98 -4.70
CA PRO A 65 -9.64 4.31 -3.42
C PRO A 65 -9.99 2.82 -3.53
N GLY A 66 -9.42 1.99 -2.66
CA GLY A 66 -9.83 0.60 -2.45
C GLY A 66 -9.71 -0.32 -3.67
N VAL A 67 -8.74 -0.07 -4.56
CA VAL A 67 -8.53 -0.88 -5.77
C VAL A 67 -8.15 -2.32 -5.41
N TYR A 68 -7.34 -2.49 -4.37
CA TYR A 68 -7.03 -3.79 -3.80
C TYR A 68 -7.56 -3.85 -2.37
N ALA A 69 -8.60 -4.64 -2.15
CA ALA A 69 -9.01 -5.03 -0.81
C ALA A 69 -8.18 -6.24 -0.37
N PRO A 70 -7.77 -6.33 0.92
CA PRO A 70 -7.28 -7.59 1.43
C PRO A 70 -8.35 -8.66 1.18
N ALA A 71 -7.94 -9.84 0.74
CA ALA A 71 -8.84 -10.99 0.77
C ALA A 71 -9.37 -11.10 2.19
N GLN A 72 -10.70 -11.04 2.36
CA GLN A 72 -11.26 -11.48 3.63
C GLN A 72 -10.73 -12.90 3.88
N PRO A 73 -10.39 -13.26 5.13
CA PRO A 73 -9.98 -14.61 5.44
C PRO A 73 -11.01 -15.55 4.85
N ASP A 74 -10.53 -16.60 4.16
CA ASP A 74 -11.38 -17.56 3.48
C ASP A 74 -12.50 -18.02 4.43
N PRO A 75 -13.78 -17.73 4.11
CA PRO A 75 -14.89 -18.09 4.97
C PRO A 75 -15.01 -19.60 5.17
N ALA A 76 -14.36 -20.43 4.34
CA ALA A 76 -14.35 -21.88 4.46
C ALA A 76 -13.32 -22.42 5.48
N THR A 77 -12.24 -21.70 5.77
CA THR A 77 -11.18 -22.17 6.69
C THR A 77 -11.07 -21.36 7.98
N GLY A 78 -11.50 -20.08 8.01
CA GLY A 78 -11.46 -19.25 9.22
C GLY A 78 -10.06 -19.05 9.83
N LEU A 79 -9.01 -19.50 9.15
CA LEU A 79 -7.64 -19.47 9.63
C LEU A 79 -7.09 -18.05 9.49
N LYS A 80 -6.83 -17.42 10.65
CA LYS A 80 -5.95 -16.25 10.74
C LYS A 80 -4.53 -16.71 10.37
N ALA A 81 -3.73 -15.84 9.75
CA ALA A 81 -2.39 -16.12 9.22
C ALA A 81 -1.59 -17.11 10.10
N GLY A 82 -1.12 -18.21 9.51
CA GLY A 82 -0.65 -19.43 10.18
C GLY A 82 0.71 -19.36 10.89
N GLY A 83 1.08 -18.22 11.47
CA GLY A 83 2.21 -18.16 12.39
C GLY A 83 1.83 -18.72 13.77
N PRO A 84 2.77 -19.31 14.53
CA PRO A 84 2.52 -19.62 15.93
C PRO A 84 2.27 -18.31 16.68
N ILE A 85 1.03 -18.06 17.09
CA ILE A 85 0.70 -17.05 18.11
C ILE A 85 1.28 -17.58 19.43
N PRO A 86 2.28 -16.91 20.05
CA PRO A 86 2.70 -17.27 21.39
C PRO A 86 1.48 -17.16 22.30
N ASN A 87 1.15 -18.25 23.00
CA ASN A 87 -0.04 -18.33 23.83
C ASN A 87 -0.15 -17.14 24.78
N GLY A 88 -1.09 -16.23 24.50
CA GLY A 88 -1.73 -15.32 25.44
C GLY A 88 -0.82 -14.32 26.16
N ARG A 89 -0.93 -13.05 25.76
CA ARG A 89 -0.91 -11.94 26.72
C ARG A 89 -1.89 -10.86 26.31
#